data_AF-A0A4Q2CXB1-F1
#
_entry.id   AF-A0A4Q2CXB1-F1
#
_cell.length_a   1.000
_cell.length_b   1.000
_cell.length_c   1.000
_cell.angle_alpha   90.00
_cell.angle_beta   90.00
_cell.angle_gamma   90.00
#
_symmetry.space_group_name_H-M   'P 1'
#
loop_
_entity.id
_entity.type
_entity.pdbx_description
1 polymer ?
#
loop_
_entity_poly.entity_id
_entity_poly.type
_entity_poly.pdbx_seq_one_letter_code
_entity_poly.pdbx_strand_id
1 'polypeptide(L)'
;MKKSMFGITGDQYTRVPPVATADLSTQTVIVVGANTGLGFEAAKHFARMNPGRLILACRSREKGAAAAYKIREETQCQTVELQLLDLSKFSSVIAFVDNFLRDGSRLDLLVANAAVSTTNYKTTDDGWEESCVV
;
A
#
# COMPACT_ATOMS: atom_id res chain seq x y z
N MET A 1 -17.19 -5.84 -24.12
CA MET A 1 -16.91 -6.66 -25.31
C MET A 1 -15.63 -7.46 -25.07
N LYS A 2 -15.62 -8.77 -25.33
CA LYS A 2 -14.38 -9.58 -25.26
C LYS A 2 -13.47 -9.18 -26.43
N LYS A 3 -12.27 -8.67 -26.13
CA LYS A 3 -11.24 -8.41 -27.15
C LYS A 3 -10.75 -9.76 -27.71
N SER A 4 -10.40 -9.80 -28.99
CA SER A 4 -9.75 -10.98 -29.57
C SER A 4 -8.34 -11.14 -28.98
N MET A 5 -7.76 -12.35 -29.09
CA MET A 5 -6.38 -12.61 -28.67
C MET A 5 -5.39 -11.63 -29.31
N PHE A 6 -5.57 -11.29 -30.59
CA PHE A 6 -4.78 -10.27 -31.28
C PHE A 6 -4.97 -8.86 -30.71
N GLY A 7 -6.18 -8.52 -30.25
CA GLY A 7 -6.45 -7.25 -29.57
C GLY A 7 -5.76 -7.16 -28.19
N ILE A 8 -5.72 -8.27 -27.44
CA ILE A 8 -5.00 -8.34 -26.16
C ILE A 8 -3.50 -8.17 -26.40
N THR A 9 -2.95 -8.91 -27.36
CA THR A 9 -1.52 -8.82 -27.73
C THR A 9 -1.18 -7.41 -28.21
N GLY A 10 -2.01 -6.79 -29.04
CA GLY A 10 -1.82 -5.41 -29.50
C GLY A 10 -1.78 -4.40 -28.35
N ASP A 11 -2.66 -4.54 -27.35
CA ASP A 11 -2.66 -3.70 -26.15
C ASP A 11 -1.34 -3.86 -25.35
N GLN A 12 -0.75 -5.06 -25.27
CA GLN A 12 0.51 -5.27 -24.56
C GLN A 12 1.69 -4.49 -25.17
N TYR A 13 1.60 -4.15 -26.47
CA TYR A 13 2.61 -3.36 -27.18
C TYR A 13 2.23 -1.88 -27.31
N THR A 14 1.09 -1.46 -26.76
CA THR A 14 0.77 -0.03 -26.71
C THR A 14 1.71 0.70 -25.76
N ARG A 15 2.09 1.94 -26.13
CA ARG A 15 2.91 2.78 -25.25
C ARG A 15 2.08 3.12 -24.01
N VAL A 16 2.56 2.68 -22.85
CA VAL A 16 1.99 3.07 -21.57
C VAL A 16 2.09 4.59 -21.46
N PRO A 17 1.03 5.30 -21.01
CA PRO A 17 1.12 6.72 -20.74
C PRO A 17 2.29 7.03 -19.79
N PRO A 18 2.91 8.22 -19.88
CA PRO A 18 3.96 8.61 -18.96
C PRO A 18 3.46 8.52 -17.52
N VAL A 19 4.33 8.09 -16.61
CA VAL A 19 3.99 7.94 -15.20
C VAL A 19 3.63 9.31 -14.64
N ALA A 20 2.43 9.43 -14.08
CA ALA A 20 1.96 10.67 -13.48
C ALA A 20 2.85 11.06 -12.29
N THR A 21 3.21 12.35 -12.23
CA THR A 21 3.95 12.96 -11.14
C THR A 21 3.19 14.18 -10.62
N ALA A 22 3.31 14.43 -9.31
CA ALA A 22 2.76 15.60 -8.64
C ALA A 22 3.66 15.97 -7.46
N ASP A 23 3.51 17.18 -6.92
CA ASP A 23 4.04 17.50 -5.59
C ASP A 23 2.99 17.15 -4.53
N LEU A 24 3.37 16.30 -3.59
CA LEU A 24 2.52 15.81 -2.51
C LEU A 24 2.93 16.39 -1.16
N SER A 25 3.70 17.48 -1.14
CA SER A 25 4.29 18.09 0.08
C SER A 25 3.29 18.40 1.20
N THR A 26 2.01 18.58 0.87
CA THR A 26 0.93 18.86 1.83
C THR A 26 -0.02 17.67 2.04
N GLN A 27 0.26 16.53 1.39
CA GLN A 27 -0.62 15.37 1.35
C GLN A 27 -0.09 14.23 2.21
N THR A 28 -1.02 13.54 2.87
CA THR A 28 -0.79 12.29 3.59
C THR A 28 -1.24 11.12 2.75
N VAL A 29 -0.32 10.19 2.50
CA VAL A 29 -0.54 8.99 1.70
C VAL A 29 -0.41 7.75 2.57
N ILE A 30 -1.38 6.86 2.50
CA ILE A 30 -1.33 5.53 3.13
C ILE A 30 -1.29 4.48 2.04
N VAL A 31 -0.30 3.58 2.11
CA VAL A 31 -0.22 2.41 1.22
C VAL A 31 -0.29 1.15 2.06
N VAL A 32 -1.36 0.38 1.87
CA VAL A 32 -1.59 -0.89 2.59
C VAL A 32 -0.90 -2.02 1.86
N GLY A 33 -0.12 -2.83 2.58
CA GLY A 33 0.70 -3.90 1.98
C GLY A 33 1.93 -3.39 1.25
N ALA A 34 2.56 -2.32 1.76
CA ALA A 34 3.66 -1.62 1.09
C ALA A 34 5.05 -2.27 1.26
N ASN A 35 5.15 -3.45 1.89
CA ASN A 35 6.44 -4.08 2.17
C ASN A 35 7.00 -4.91 1.00
N THR A 36 6.22 -5.14 -0.07
CA THR A 36 6.65 -5.90 -1.25
C THR A 36 5.78 -5.58 -2.47
N GLY A 37 6.17 -6.08 -3.65
CA GLY A 37 5.36 -6.08 -4.86
C GLY A 37 4.89 -4.70 -5.30
N LEU A 38 3.65 -4.63 -5.78
CA LEU A 38 3.05 -3.39 -6.29
C LEU A 38 2.89 -2.33 -5.19
N GLY A 39 2.57 -2.74 -3.96
CA GLY A 39 2.48 -1.81 -2.84
C GLY A 39 3.82 -1.13 -2.54
N PHE A 40 4.92 -1.88 -2.58
CA PHE A 40 6.27 -1.32 -2.40
C PHE A 40 6.64 -0.34 -3.51
N GLU A 41 6.44 -0.71 -4.77
CA GLU A 41 6.77 0.17 -5.90
C GLU A 41 5.85 1.40 -5.95
N ALA A 42 4.57 1.26 -5.57
CA ALA A 42 3.66 2.39 -5.41
C ALA A 42 4.14 3.34 -4.31
N ALA A 43 4.47 2.83 -3.12
CA ALA A 43 5.00 3.63 -2.02
C ALA A 43 6.31 4.34 -2.43
N LYS A 44 7.20 3.66 -3.14
CA LYS A 44 8.42 4.27 -3.68
C LYS A 44 8.13 5.37 -4.70
N HIS A 45 7.13 5.19 -5.56
CA HIS A 45 6.69 6.22 -6.50
C HIS A 45 6.13 7.44 -5.77
N PHE A 46 5.28 7.22 -4.75
CA PHE A 46 4.79 8.31 -3.89
C PHE A 46 5.93 9.03 -3.17
N ALA A 47 6.92 8.31 -2.65
CA ALA A 47 8.07 8.93 -1.98
C ALA A 47 8.87 9.86 -2.91
N ARG A 48 8.98 9.55 -4.21
CA ARG A 48 9.60 10.43 -5.22
C ARG A 48 8.79 11.70 -5.51
N MET A 49 7.51 11.70 -5.15
CA MET A 49 6.59 12.83 -5.31
C MET A 49 6.56 13.75 -4.07
N ASN A 50 7.53 13.60 -3.16
CA ASN A 50 7.72 14.44 -1.98
C ASN A 50 6.46 14.56 -1.08
N PRO A 51 5.92 13.45 -0.54
CA PRO A 51 4.73 13.50 0.27
C PRO A 51 5.02 14.18 1.62
N GLY A 52 4.06 14.97 2.11
CA GLY A 52 4.14 15.54 3.46
C GLY A 52 4.21 14.44 4.53
N ARG A 53 3.51 13.32 4.30
CA ARG A 53 3.57 12.10 5.11
C ARG A 53 3.28 10.87 4.25
N LEU A 54 4.11 9.83 4.35
CA LEU A 54 3.89 8.55 3.66
C LEU A 54 3.92 7.40 4.65
N ILE A 55 2.77 6.77 4.86
CA ILE A 55 2.59 5.65 5.78
C ILE A 55 2.61 4.33 5.02
N LEU A 56 3.62 3.51 5.28
CA LEU A 56 3.60 2.09 4.92
C LEU A 56 2.81 1.33 5.97
N ALA A 57 1.58 0.94 5.65
CA ALA A 57 0.76 0.12 6.53
C ALA A 57 1.03 -1.36 6.24
N CYS A 58 1.77 -2.03 7.14
CA CYS A 58 2.26 -3.40 6.92
C CYS A 58 1.98 -4.31 8.11
N ARG A 59 1.76 -5.60 7.85
CA ARG A 59 1.53 -6.60 8.90
C ARG A 59 2.78 -6.95 9.70
N SER A 60 3.91 -7.18 9.03
CA SER A 60 5.19 -7.53 9.67
C SER A 60 6.03 -6.28 9.92
N ARG A 61 6.44 -6.10 11.18
CA ARG A 61 7.35 -5.03 11.58
C ARG A 61 8.69 -5.12 10.86
N GLU A 62 9.33 -6.31 10.81
CA GLU A 62 10.67 -6.42 10.21
C GLU A 62 10.62 -6.13 8.71
N LYS A 63 9.67 -6.74 7.98
CA LYS A 63 9.55 -6.53 6.53
C LYS A 63 9.16 -5.10 6.19
N GLY A 64 8.25 -4.51 6.96
CA GLY A 64 7.86 -3.12 6.81
C GLY A 64 9.01 -2.14 7.09
N ALA A 65 9.81 -2.41 8.13
CA ALA A 65 10.95 -1.57 8.48
C ALA A 65 12.05 -1.63 7.41
N ALA A 66 12.34 -2.82 6.89
CA ALA A 66 13.26 -3.01 5.77
C ALA A 66 12.79 -2.28 4.50
N ALA A 67 11.49 -2.35 4.19
CA ALA A 67 10.90 -1.64 3.07
C ALA A 67 10.98 -0.12 3.23
N ALA A 68 10.61 0.40 4.42
CA ALA A 68 10.72 1.82 4.71
C ALA A 68 12.17 2.32 4.58
N TYR A 69 13.13 1.59 5.16
CA TYR A 69 14.56 1.91 5.02
C TYR A 69 14.98 2.00 3.56
N LYS A 70 14.66 0.97 2.77
CA LYS A 70 15.01 0.90 1.35
C LYS A 70 14.38 2.05 0.54
N ILE A 71 13.13 2.41 0.81
CA ILE A 71 12.48 3.55 0.13
C ILE A 71 13.17 4.86 0.50
N ARG A 72 13.47 5.10 1.78
CA ARG A 72 14.19 6.31 2.21
C ARG A 72 15.56 6.40 1.54
N GLU A 73 16.29 5.29 1.45
CA GLU A 73 17.59 5.22 0.77
C GLU A 73 17.47 5.52 -0.74
N GLU A 74 16.54 4.88 -1.44
CA GLU A 74 16.38 5.02 -2.90
C GLU A 74 15.77 6.36 -3.34
N THR A 75 15.06 7.06 -2.45
CA THR A 75 14.28 8.28 -2.80
C THR A 75 14.69 9.53 -2.02
N GLN A 76 15.49 9.38 -0.96
CA GLN A 76 15.87 10.44 -0.02
C GLN A 76 14.68 11.07 0.74
N CYS A 77 13.47 10.53 0.58
CA CYS A 77 12.27 10.99 1.27
C CYS A 77 12.31 10.62 2.76
N GLN A 78 12.31 11.62 3.65
CA GLN A 78 12.39 11.39 5.10
C GLN A 78 11.02 11.23 5.79
N THR A 79 9.93 11.60 5.10
CA THR A 79 8.55 11.59 5.62
C THR A 79 7.90 10.20 5.54
N VAL A 80 8.68 9.19 5.14
CA VAL A 80 8.26 7.79 5.11
C VAL A 80 8.23 7.24 6.53
N GLU A 81 7.13 6.63 6.94
CA GLU A 81 6.95 5.98 8.24
C GLU A 81 6.31 4.59 8.10
N LEU A 82 6.55 3.72 9.09
CA LEU A 82 5.94 2.41 9.18
C LEU A 82 4.86 2.43 10.26
N GLN A 83 3.67 1.96 9.91
CA GLN A 83 2.63 1.65 10.87
C GLN A 83 2.15 0.21 10.71
N LEU A 84 1.82 -0.44 11.82
CA LEU A 84 1.37 -1.83 11.81
C LEU A 84 -0.12 -1.89 11.49
N LEU A 85 -0.47 -2.73 10.52
CA LEU A 85 -1.85 -3.01 10.12
C LEU A 85 -1.96 -4.46 9.68
N ASP A 86 -2.77 -5.23 10.41
CA ASP A 86 -3.19 -6.57 10.03
C ASP A 86 -4.67 -6.57 9.69
N LEU A 87 -5.00 -6.64 8.40
CA LEU A 87 -6.38 -6.66 7.90
C LEU A 87 -7.14 -7.93 8.35
N SER A 88 -6.43 -9.00 8.74
CA SER A 88 -7.05 -10.21 9.25
C SER A 88 -7.54 -10.07 10.70
N LYS A 89 -7.28 -8.94 11.37
CA LYS A 89 -7.68 -8.68 12.76
C LYS A 89 -8.35 -7.32 12.88
N PHE A 90 -9.65 -7.27 13.11
CA PHE A 90 -10.40 -6.02 13.20
C PHE A 90 -9.93 -5.10 14.33
N SER A 91 -9.49 -5.67 15.44
CA SER A 91 -8.83 -4.91 16.51
C SER A 91 -7.55 -4.19 16.04
N SER A 92 -6.79 -4.78 15.11
CA SER A 92 -5.63 -4.12 14.51
C SER A 92 -6.04 -2.97 13.60
N VAL A 93 -7.13 -3.11 12.85
CA VAL A 93 -7.66 -2.05 11.98
C VAL A 93 -8.13 -0.86 12.81
N ILE A 94 -8.90 -1.12 13.86
CA ILE A 94 -9.37 -0.09 14.79
C ILE A 94 -8.17 0.63 15.44
N ALA A 95 -7.20 -0.12 15.97
CA ALA A 95 -6.02 0.47 16.59
C ALA A 95 -5.20 1.33 15.62
N PHE A 96 -5.05 0.90 14.36
CA PHE A 96 -4.39 1.67 13.32
C PHE A 96 -5.11 3.00 13.07
N VAL A 97 -6.44 2.97 12.91
CA VAL A 97 -7.26 4.17 12.69
C VAL A 97 -7.22 5.08 13.93
N ASP A 98 -7.33 4.54 15.14
CA ASP A 98 -7.27 5.33 16.38
C ASP A 98 -5.91 6.01 16.56
N ASN A 99 -4.82 5.36 16.17
CA ASN A 99 -3.49 5.98 16.16
C ASN A 99 -3.44 7.11 15.12
N PHE A 100 -3.90 6.84 13.88
CA PHE A 100 -3.91 7.83 12.81
C PHE A 100 -4.73 9.08 13.15
N LEU A 101 -5.91 8.91 13.75
CA LEU A 101 -6.79 10.02 14.15
C LEU A 101 -6.22 10.82 15.32
N ARG A 102 -5.52 10.17 16.26
CA ARG A 102 -4.87 10.86 17.39
C ARG A 102 -3.77 11.83 16.94
N ASP A 103 -3.11 11.53 15.82
CA ASP A 103 -2.09 12.41 15.24
C ASP A 103 -2.70 13.69 14.62
N GLY A 104 -4.02 13.84 14.59
CA GLY A 104 -4.71 15.00 13.99
C GLY A 104 -4.50 15.12 12.47
N SER A 105 -4.03 14.06 11.83
CA SER A 105 -3.68 14.06 10.42
C SER A 105 -4.90 13.92 9.51
N ARG A 106 -4.93 14.67 8.41
CA ARG A 106 -5.87 14.46 7.31
C ARG A 106 -5.38 13.29 6.46
N LEU A 107 -6.30 12.46 5.96
CA LEU A 107 -6.01 11.47 4.92
C LEU A 107 -6.32 12.07 3.54
N ASP A 108 -5.36 12.06 2.63
CA ASP A 108 -5.53 12.55 1.25
C ASP A 108 -5.62 11.42 0.24
N LEU A 109 -4.74 10.42 0.39
CA LEU A 109 -4.62 9.30 -0.54
C LEU A 109 -4.54 7.98 0.23
N LEU A 110 -5.40 7.03 -0.14
CA LEU A 110 -5.37 5.66 0.36
C LEU A 110 -5.22 4.68 -0.79
N VAL A 111 -4.19 3.84 -0.71
CA VAL A 111 -3.98 2.72 -1.63
C VAL A 111 -4.29 1.42 -0.90
N ALA A 112 -5.50 0.91 -1.10
CA ALA A 112 -5.95 -0.38 -0.60
C ALA A 112 -5.39 -1.52 -1.48
N ASN A 113 -4.10 -1.81 -1.32
CA ASN A 113 -3.38 -2.76 -2.18
C ASN A 113 -3.19 -4.15 -1.56
N ALA A 114 -3.16 -4.29 -0.23
CA ALA A 114 -2.96 -5.60 0.39
C ALA A 114 -4.08 -6.56 -0.02
N ALA A 115 -3.69 -7.80 -0.29
CA ALA A 115 -4.58 -8.91 -0.58
C ALA A 115 -3.84 -10.21 -0.28
N VAL A 116 -4.59 -11.28 -0.02
CA VAL A 116 -4.07 -12.65 0.01
C VAL A 116 -4.80 -13.53 -0.99
N SER A 117 -4.08 -14.48 -1.56
CA SER A 117 -4.69 -15.54 -2.36
C SER A 117 -4.14 -16.86 -1.83
N THR A 118 -5.03 -17.69 -1.29
CA THR A 118 -4.70 -18.98 -0.67
C THR A 118 -5.69 -20.02 -1.16
N THR A 119 -5.22 -21.24 -1.42
CA THR A 119 -6.08 -22.40 -1.71
C THR A 119 -6.50 -23.13 -0.43
N ASN A 120 -5.90 -22.79 0.71
CA ASN A 120 -6.19 -23.39 2.00
C ASN A 120 -7.17 -22.48 2.75
N TYR A 121 -8.36 -23.02 3.07
CA TYR A 121 -9.33 -22.36 3.92
C TYR A 121 -8.75 -22.14 5.31
N LYS A 122 -8.86 -20.90 5.79
CA LYS A 122 -8.49 -20.49 7.14
C LYS A 122 -9.47 -19.45 7.64
N THR A 123 -9.74 -19.49 8.94
CA THR A 123 -10.48 -18.46 9.64
C THR A 123 -9.53 -17.50 10.32
N THR A 124 -9.87 -16.21 10.33
CA THR A 124 -9.23 -15.21 11.18
C THR A 124 -9.61 -15.41 12.65
N ASP A 125 -8.89 -14.70 13.54
CA ASP A 125 -9.22 -14.67 14.97
C ASP A 125 -10.64 -14.12 15.22
N ASP A 126 -11.16 -13.30 14.31
CA ASP A 126 -12.50 -12.72 14.35
C ASP A 126 -13.59 -13.63 13.72
N GLY A 127 -13.24 -14.84 13.28
CA GLY A 127 -14.17 -15.85 12.78
C GLY A 127 -14.57 -15.72 11.31
N TRP A 128 -13.88 -14.88 10.52
CA TRP A 128 -14.14 -14.70 9.09
C TRP A 128 -13.17 -15.52 8.26
N GLU A 129 -13.55 -15.88 7.03
CA GLU A 129 -12.59 -16.47 6.10
C GLU A 129 -11.47 -15.47 5.75
N GLU A 130 -10.21 -15.87 5.93
CA GLU A 130 -9.03 -15.01 5.76
C GLU A 130 -8.98 -14.32 4.39
N SER A 131 -9.29 -15.04 3.31
CA SER A 131 -9.22 -14.48 1.95
C SER A 131 -10.37 -13.52 1.59
N CYS A 132 -11.44 -13.51 2.38
CA CYS A 132 -12.58 -12.60 2.18
C CYS A 132 -12.42 -11.25 2.90
N VAL A 133 -11.49 -11.15 3.85
CA VAL A 133 -11.31 -9.94 4.68
C VAL A 133 -9.98 -9.24 4.48
N VAL A 134 -9.02 -9.88 3.80
CA VAL A 134 -7.70 -9.32 3.48
C VAL A 134 -7.56 -9.08 1.98
#